data_AF-A0A9N8VHR6-F1
#
_entry.id   AF-A0A9N8VHR6-F1
#
_cell.length_a   1.000
_cell.length_b   1.000
_cell.length_c   1.000
_cell.angle_alpha   90.00
_cell.angle_beta   90.00
_cell.angle_gamma   90.00
#
_symmetry.space_group_name_H-M   'P 1'
#
loop_
_entity.id
_entity.type
_entity.pdbx_description
1 polymer ?
#
loop_
_entity_poly.entity_id
_entity_poly.type
_entity_poly.pdbx_seq_one_letter_code
_entity_poly.pdbx_strand_id
1 'polypeptide(L)'
;MPNDITNWTEKHFIVLKKSLEQFIPLIRFFEISSKDFYYKVRPYKKILPQNIYEDLMSHYLAETEPKTINLSPRMGRWRIDSVIIKPKHAIIIANWIKRIDGKLCVSRVSNHQHAVYDYANNGAHFGQSDLVLNNNNGACNKYSYEDSILDTNNFRIEEIEVFKIVEK
;
A
#
# COMPACT_ATOMS: atom_id res chain seq x y z
N MET A 1 -14.25 11.28 24.49
CA MET A 1 -12.94 11.66 25.09
C MET A 1 -12.66 13.10 24.71
N PRO A 2 -12.07 13.94 25.59
CA PRO A 2 -11.65 15.30 25.23
C PRO A 2 -10.62 15.31 24.10
N ASN A 3 -10.68 16.29 23.20
CA ASN A 3 -9.78 16.39 22.04
C ASN A 3 -8.35 16.85 22.40
N ASP A 4 -8.19 17.59 23.50
CA ASP A 4 -6.89 18.05 23.97
C ASP A 4 -6.42 17.20 25.15
N ILE A 5 -5.21 16.65 25.05
CA ILE A 5 -4.58 15.81 26.07
C ILE A 5 -4.32 16.56 27.38
N THR A 6 -4.17 17.88 27.35
CA THR A 6 -3.98 18.71 28.56
C THR A 6 -5.19 18.62 29.51
N ASN A 7 -6.38 18.31 28.97
CA ASN A 7 -7.62 18.15 29.72
C ASN A 7 -7.87 16.71 30.20
N TRP A 8 -6.90 15.79 30.04
CA TRP A 8 -7.08 14.39 30.39
C TRP A 8 -6.82 14.12 31.87
N THR A 9 -7.87 13.73 32.58
CA THR A 9 -7.76 13.11 33.90
C THR A 9 -7.19 11.68 33.85
N GLU A 10 -6.75 11.16 35.00
CA GLU A 10 -6.20 9.81 35.13
C GLU A 10 -7.18 8.71 34.65
N LYS A 11 -8.49 8.92 34.85
CA LYS A 11 -9.53 8.01 34.37
C LYS A 11 -9.50 7.85 32.84
N HIS A 12 -9.22 8.92 32.09
CA HIS A 12 -9.12 8.85 30.63
C HIS A 12 -7.91 8.01 30.20
N PHE A 13 -6.76 8.17 30.87
CA PHE A 13 -5.57 7.36 30.62
C PHE A 13 -5.83 5.88 30.92
N ILE A 14 -6.50 5.55 32.03
CA ILE A 14 -6.84 4.18 32.39
C ILE A 14 -7.75 3.55 31.32
N VAL A 15 -8.79 4.25 30.89
CA VAL A 15 -9.71 3.76 29.86
C VAL A 15 -8.98 3.56 28.53
N LEU A 16 -8.16 4.52 28.10
CA LEU A 16 -7.41 4.40 26.85
C LEU A 16 -6.38 3.26 26.93
N LYS A 17 -5.67 3.14 28.05
CA LYS A 17 -4.70 2.07 28.28
C LYS A 17 -5.35 0.70 28.14
N LYS A 18 -6.47 0.49 28.82
CA LYS A 18 -7.22 -0.77 28.75
C LYS A 18 -7.71 -1.07 27.33
N SER A 19 -8.16 -0.06 26.59
CA SER A 19 -8.60 -0.25 25.20
C SER A 19 -7.46 -0.56 24.23
N LEU A 20 -6.25 -0.04 24.47
CA LEU A 20 -5.10 -0.21 23.58
C LEU A 20 -4.19 -1.39 23.97
N GLU A 21 -4.31 -1.95 25.17
CA GLU A 21 -3.39 -2.96 25.71
C GLU A 21 -3.13 -4.12 24.75
N GLN A 22 -4.18 -4.72 24.18
CA GLN A 22 -4.04 -5.82 23.21
C GLN A 22 -3.47 -5.38 21.84
N PHE A 23 -3.56 -4.09 21.52
CA PHE A 23 -3.09 -3.54 20.25
C PHE A 23 -1.67 -3.00 20.32
N ILE A 24 -1.17 -2.62 21.51
CA ILE A 24 0.20 -2.11 21.69
C ILE A 24 1.26 -3.05 21.07
N PRO A 25 1.22 -4.38 21.27
CA PRO A 25 2.15 -5.30 20.63
C PRO A 25 2.06 -5.34 19.11
N LEU A 26 0.96 -4.87 18.52
CA LEU A 26 0.68 -4.85 17.08
C LEU A 26 1.07 -3.52 16.41
N ILE A 27 1.42 -2.50 17.21
CA ILE A 27 1.85 -1.19 16.72
C ILE A 27 3.34 -1.24 16.41
N ARG A 28 3.71 -0.79 15.21
CA ARG A 28 5.11 -0.66 14.79
C ARG A 28 5.66 0.68 15.20
N PHE A 29 5.95 0.85 16.48
CA PHE A 29 6.40 2.14 17.00
C PHE A 29 7.68 2.64 16.31
N PHE A 30 8.60 1.74 15.94
CA PHE A 30 9.85 2.07 15.24
C PHE A 30 9.67 2.50 13.77
N GLU A 31 8.47 2.36 13.19
CA GLU A 31 8.15 2.93 11.87
C GLU A 31 7.64 4.38 11.96
N ILE A 32 7.33 4.85 13.17
CA ILE A 32 6.86 6.22 13.38
C ILE A 32 8.06 7.16 13.18
N SER A 33 7.85 8.32 12.56
CA SER A 33 8.92 9.31 12.44
C SER A 33 9.30 9.85 13.83
N SER A 34 10.55 10.22 14.06
CA SER A 34 10.96 10.84 15.34
C SER A 34 10.12 12.08 15.69
N LYS A 35 9.73 12.86 14.67
CA LYS A 35 8.82 14.00 14.79
C LYS A 35 7.43 13.57 15.27
N ASP A 36 6.81 12.59 14.64
CA ASP A 36 5.48 12.11 15.06
C ASP A 36 5.54 11.40 16.41
N PHE A 37 6.63 10.69 16.73
CA PHE A 37 6.85 10.15 18.06
C PHE A 37 6.82 11.27 19.10
N TYR A 38 7.57 12.35 18.88
CA TYR A 38 7.64 13.48 19.82
C TYR A 38 6.31 14.20 20.01
N TYR A 39 5.60 14.53 18.93
CA TYR A 39 4.38 15.34 19.01
C TYR A 39 3.09 14.52 19.23
N LYS A 40 3.03 13.27 18.79
CA LYS A 40 1.79 12.46 18.79
C LYS A 40 1.82 11.24 19.69
N VAL A 41 2.98 10.64 19.95
CA VAL A 41 3.09 9.41 20.78
C VAL A 41 3.50 9.73 22.21
N ARG A 42 4.57 10.52 22.38
CA ARG A 42 5.15 10.92 23.67
C ARG A 42 4.13 11.51 24.66
N PRO A 43 3.14 12.34 24.25
CA PRO A 43 2.13 12.83 25.19
C PRO A 43 1.36 11.71 25.92
N TYR A 44 1.24 10.53 25.29
CA TYR A 44 0.53 9.37 25.82
C TYR A 44 1.45 8.37 26.53
N LYS A 45 2.67 8.75 26.93
CA LYS A 45 3.66 7.84 27.57
C LYS A 45 3.10 7.00 28.72
N LYS A 46 2.12 7.51 29.47
CA LYS A 46 1.47 6.80 30.60
C LYS A 46 0.77 5.50 30.19
N ILE A 47 0.39 5.37 28.93
CA ILE A 47 -0.32 4.21 28.38
C ILE A 47 0.67 3.15 27.89
N LEU A 48 1.89 3.55 27.50
CA LEU A 48 2.88 2.64 26.96
C LEU A 48 3.58 1.84 28.08
N PRO A 49 3.85 0.54 27.87
CA PRO A 49 4.76 -0.21 28.72
C PRO A 49 6.12 0.49 28.81
N GLN A 50 6.66 0.56 30.03
CA GLN A 50 7.89 1.31 30.30
C GLN A 50 9.07 0.82 29.42
N ASN A 51 9.21 -0.48 29.23
CA ASN A 51 10.24 -1.08 28.39
C ASN A 51 10.14 -0.63 26.92
N ILE A 52 8.93 -0.52 26.36
CA ILE A 52 8.72 -0.05 24.98
C ILE A 52 9.07 1.43 24.87
N TYR A 53 8.65 2.26 25.84
CA TYR A 53 8.91 3.69 25.81
C TYR A 53 10.41 4.02 25.91
N GLU A 54 11.14 3.35 26.81
CA GLU A 54 12.58 3.53 26.96
C GLU A 54 13.34 3.10 25.70
N ASP A 55 12.95 1.97 25.10
CA ASP A 55 13.58 1.46 23.87
C ASP A 55 13.31 2.38 22.66
N LEU A 56 12.11 2.97 22.57
CA LEU A 56 11.82 4.01 21.57
C LEU A 56 12.66 5.27 21.80
N MET A 57 12.82 5.69 23.05
CA MET A 57 13.62 6.85 23.39
C MET A 57 15.08 6.65 23.02
N SER A 58 15.68 5.50 23.38
CA SER A 58 17.06 5.18 23.04
C SER A 58 17.26 5.06 21.52
N HIS A 59 16.29 4.50 20.80
CA HIS A 59 16.33 4.45 19.34
C HIS A 59 16.40 5.84 18.69
N TYR A 60 15.52 6.77 19.10
CA TYR A 60 15.47 8.10 18.49
C TYR A 60 16.53 9.08 19.00
N LEU A 61 17.03 8.91 20.23
CA LEU A 61 18.01 9.84 20.83
C LEU A 61 19.46 9.36 20.75
N ALA A 62 19.68 8.05 20.81
CA ALA A 62 21.01 7.44 20.87
C ALA A 62 21.27 6.47 19.72
N GLU A 63 20.38 6.43 18.72
CA GLU A 63 20.49 5.59 17.52
C GLU A 63 20.70 4.10 17.82
N THR A 64 20.19 3.63 18.97
CA THR A 64 20.33 2.22 19.36
C THR A 64 19.41 1.33 18.53
N GLU A 65 19.84 0.10 18.30
CA GLU A 65 18.97 -0.92 17.71
C GLU A 65 17.79 -1.24 18.65
N PRO A 66 16.55 -1.36 18.12
CA PRO A 66 15.38 -1.74 18.90
C PRO A 66 15.54 -3.10 19.57
N LYS A 67 15.28 -3.18 20.87
CA LYS A 67 15.37 -4.42 21.66
C LYS A 67 14.02 -5.08 21.89
N THR A 68 12.93 -4.31 21.82
CA THR A 68 11.55 -4.76 22.00
C THR A 68 10.92 -5.19 20.67
N ILE A 69 9.65 -5.64 20.71
CA ILE A 69 8.93 -6.25 19.57
C ILE A 69 9.16 -5.46 18.28
N ASN A 70 10.04 -5.98 17.44
CA ASN A 70 10.41 -5.38 16.16
C ASN A 70 9.56 -6.07 15.08
N LEU A 71 8.30 -5.65 14.98
CA LEU A 71 7.42 -6.17 13.93
C LEU A 71 8.02 -5.82 12.56
N SER A 72 8.07 -6.80 11.65
CA SER A 72 8.56 -6.58 10.28
C SER A 72 7.75 -5.49 9.59
N PRO A 73 8.35 -4.53 8.87
CA PRO A 73 7.64 -3.38 8.31
C PRO A 73 6.34 -3.72 7.54
N ARG A 74 5.27 -2.91 7.65
CA ARG A 74 3.93 -3.22 7.05
C ARG A 74 4.02 -3.28 5.53
N MET A 75 4.75 -2.31 5.01
CA MET A 75 5.38 -2.41 3.72
C MET A 75 6.84 -2.63 4.05
N GLY A 76 7.43 -3.72 3.56
CA GLY A 76 8.89 -3.77 3.47
C GLY A 76 9.38 -2.44 2.90
N ARG A 77 10.60 -2.02 3.23
CA ARG A 77 11.27 -1.01 2.42
C ARG A 77 11.43 -1.63 1.03
N TRP A 78 10.37 -1.59 0.22
CA TRP A 78 10.32 -2.19 -1.10
C TRP A 78 11.32 -1.37 -1.91
N ARG A 79 12.54 -1.88 -1.98
CA ARG A 79 13.46 -1.47 -3.01
C ARG A 79 12.85 -2.01 -4.29
N ILE A 80 12.12 -1.13 -4.96
CA ILE A 80 11.66 -1.44 -6.30
C ILE A 80 12.93 -1.46 -7.14
N ASP A 81 13.33 -2.66 -7.54
CA ASP A 81 14.52 -2.89 -8.36
C ASP A 81 14.26 -2.55 -9.84
N SER A 82 13.31 -1.65 -10.10
CA SER A 82 12.96 -1.17 -11.43
C SER A 82 13.69 0.13 -11.70
N VAL A 83 14.37 0.19 -12.84
CA VAL A 83 14.96 1.42 -13.38
C VAL A 83 13.86 2.46 -13.69
N ILE A 84 12.68 1.98 -14.10
CA ILE A 84 11.58 2.79 -14.63
C ILE A 84 10.56 3.14 -13.53
N ILE A 85 10.17 2.17 -12.71
CA ILE A 85 9.14 2.34 -11.67
C ILE A 85 9.78 2.81 -10.37
N LYS A 86 9.60 4.09 -10.06
CA LYS A 86 10.03 4.69 -8.79
C LYS A 86 8.97 4.46 -7.70
N PRO A 87 9.32 4.55 -6.40
CA PRO A 87 8.36 4.35 -5.29
C PRO A 87 7.07 5.16 -5.41
N LYS A 88 7.15 6.42 -5.85
CA LYS A 88 5.97 7.26 -6.09
C LYS A 88 5.08 6.75 -7.24
N HIS A 89 5.66 6.17 -8.28
CA HIS A 89 4.90 5.57 -9.40
C HIS A 89 4.19 4.30 -8.93
N ALA A 90 4.85 3.48 -8.12
CA ALA A 90 4.22 2.29 -7.54
C ALA A 90 3.04 2.63 -6.61
N ILE A 91 3.11 3.74 -5.86
CA ILE A 91 1.96 4.22 -5.06
C ILE A 91 0.77 4.58 -5.97
N ILE A 92 1.01 5.29 -7.08
CA ILE A 92 -0.04 5.64 -8.05
C ILE A 92 -0.63 4.38 -8.68
N ILE A 93 0.20 3.47 -9.16
CA ILE A 93 -0.22 2.18 -9.73
C ILE A 93 -1.01 1.36 -8.72
N ALA A 94 -0.56 1.29 -7.46
CA ALA A 94 -1.26 0.56 -6.40
C ALA A 94 -2.65 1.14 -6.12
N ASN A 95 -2.83 2.46 -6.20
CA ASN A 95 -4.13 3.10 -6.03
C ASN A 95 -5.11 2.79 -7.19
N TRP A 96 -4.59 2.42 -8.37
CA TRP A 96 -5.41 2.03 -9.52
C TRP A 96 -5.79 0.55 -9.50
N ILE A 97 -5.05 -0.28 -8.76
CA ILE A 97 -5.37 -1.70 -8.65
C ILE A 97 -6.49 -1.88 -7.61
N LYS A 98 -7.71 -2.09 -8.11
CA LYS A 98 -8.85 -2.46 -7.27
C LYS A 98 -8.55 -3.79 -6.58
N ARG A 99 -8.63 -3.82 -5.25
CA ARG A 99 -8.55 -5.05 -4.46
C ARG A 99 -9.96 -5.60 -4.29
N ILE A 100 -10.23 -6.76 -4.86
CA ILE A 100 -11.48 -7.51 -4.64
C ILE A 100 -11.16 -8.59 -3.60
N ASP A 101 -11.90 -8.59 -2.48
CA ASP A 101 -11.71 -9.52 -1.36
C ASP A 101 -10.27 -9.62 -0.83
N GLY A 102 -9.55 -8.50 -0.86
CA GLY A 102 -8.17 -8.43 -0.40
C GLY A 102 -7.14 -9.05 -1.35
N LYS A 103 -7.57 -9.70 -2.44
CA LYS A 103 -6.70 -10.25 -3.48
C LYS A 103 -6.29 -9.16 -4.48
N LEU A 104 -5.01 -9.18 -4.84
CA LEU A 104 -4.47 -8.38 -5.93
C LEU A 104 -4.85 -9.07 -7.25
N CYS A 105 -5.78 -8.50 -8.02
CA CYS A 105 -6.11 -8.99 -9.35
C CYS A 105 -5.18 -8.34 -10.38
N VAL A 106 -3.92 -8.80 -10.42
CA VAL A 106 -3.02 -8.53 -11.55
C VAL A 106 -2.79 -9.86 -12.22
N SER A 107 -3.44 -10.04 -13.36
CA SER A 107 -3.31 -11.27 -14.12
C SER A 107 -1.93 -11.32 -14.79
N ARG A 108 -1.18 -12.40 -14.59
CA ARG A 108 0.12 -12.61 -15.24
C ARG A 108 -0.10 -13.17 -16.64
N VAL A 109 0.77 -12.80 -17.58
CA VAL A 109 0.80 -13.44 -18.89
C VAL A 109 1.47 -14.80 -18.77
N SER A 110 0.84 -15.87 -19.25
CA SER A 110 1.42 -17.22 -19.19
C SER A 110 2.50 -17.44 -20.26
N ASN A 111 2.43 -16.70 -21.37
CA ASN A 111 3.46 -16.66 -22.41
C ASN A 111 3.75 -15.21 -22.78
N HIS A 112 4.98 -14.76 -22.57
CA HIS A 112 5.38 -13.37 -22.82
C HIS A 112 5.25 -12.96 -24.30
N GLN A 113 5.24 -13.90 -25.24
CA GLN A 113 5.01 -13.63 -26.67
C GLN A 113 3.56 -13.18 -26.95
N HIS A 114 2.65 -13.37 -26.00
CA HIS A 114 1.24 -13.00 -26.11
C HIS A 114 0.88 -11.85 -25.16
N ALA A 115 1.85 -11.11 -24.63
CA ALA A 115 1.56 -10.06 -23.64
C ALA A 115 0.78 -8.89 -24.25
N VAL A 116 1.27 -8.35 -25.37
CA VAL A 116 0.68 -7.19 -26.04
C VAL A 116 0.74 -7.39 -27.55
N TYR A 117 -0.36 -7.09 -28.22
CA TYR A 117 -0.43 -7.02 -29.68
C TYR A 117 -0.85 -5.61 -30.09
N ASP A 118 -0.23 -5.12 -31.16
CA ASP A 118 -0.59 -3.87 -31.80
C ASP A 118 -1.06 -4.18 -33.22
N TYR A 119 -2.34 -3.90 -33.49
CA TYR A 119 -2.95 -4.14 -34.80
C TYR A 119 -3.25 -2.79 -35.44
N ALA A 120 -2.83 -2.54 -36.68
CA ALA A 120 -2.96 -1.22 -37.30
C ALA A 120 -4.40 -0.61 -37.31
N ASN A 121 -5.44 -1.43 -37.17
CA ASN A 121 -6.84 -1.01 -37.21
C ASN A 121 -7.59 -1.15 -35.87
N ASN A 122 -6.96 -1.74 -34.84
CA ASN A 122 -7.54 -1.89 -33.51
C ASN A 122 -6.56 -1.27 -32.49
N GLY A 123 -6.99 -0.86 -31.30
CA GLY A 123 -6.05 -0.32 -30.32
C GLY A 123 -5.01 -1.36 -29.88
N ALA A 124 -4.19 -1.02 -28.89
CA ALA A 124 -3.36 -2.02 -28.22
C ALA A 124 -4.25 -3.10 -27.59
N HIS A 125 -3.96 -4.37 -27.92
CA HIS A 125 -4.58 -5.53 -27.28
C HIS A 125 -3.64 -6.07 -26.21
N PHE A 126 -4.20 -6.53 -25.09
CA PHE A 126 -3.47 -7.36 -24.14
C PHE A 126 -3.92 -8.80 -24.34
N GLY A 127 -2.96 -9.73 -24.45
CA GLY A 127 -3.29 -11.12 -24.75
C GLY A 127 -3.66 -11.34 -26.22
N GLN A 128 -3.77 -12.60 -26.63
CA GLN A 128 -4.22 -12.94 -27.99
C GLN A 128 -5.67 -12.47 -28.25
N SER A 129 -6.48 -12.28 -27.20
CA SER A 129 -7.80 -11.63 -27.23
C SER A 129 -8.30 -11.28 -25.82
N ASP A 130 -7.38 -11.09 -24.86
CA ASP A 130 -7.76 -11.01 -23.45
C ASP A 130 -8.32 -9.64 -23.07
N LEU A 131 -7.81 -8.57 -23.68
CA LEU A 131 -8.41 -7.24 -23.67
C LEU A 131 -8.25 -6.63 -25.04
N VAL A 132 -9.38 -6.39 -25.70
CA VAL A 132 -9.47 -5.85 -27.05
C VAL A 132 -10.21 -4.53 -27.00
N LEU A 133 -9.62 -3.48 -27.57
CA LEU A 133 -10.24 -2.17 -27.71
C LEU A 133 -10.54 -1.91 -29.19
N ASN A 134 -11.83 -1.76 -29.51
CA ASN A 134 -12.32 -1.48 -30.85
C ASN A 134 -13.22 -0.25 -30.83
N ASN A 135 -12.68 0.89 -31.27
CA ASN A 135 -13.34 2.19 -31.20
C ASN A 135 -13.82 2.49 -29.78
N ASN A 136 -15.15 2.56 -29.57
CA ASN A 136 -15.75 2.86 -28.27
C ASN A 136 -16.23 1.60 -27.52
N ASN A 137 -15.93 0.42 -28.05
CA ASN A 137 -16.29 -0.86 -27.45
C ASN A 137 -15.02 -1.61 -27.02
N GLY A 138 -15.10 -2.26 -25.87
CA GLY A 138 -14.08 -3.16 -25.40
C GLY A 138 -14.64 -4.56 -25.18
N ALA A 139 -13.81 -5.56 -25.42
CA ALA A 139 -14.08 -6.95 -25.08
C ALA A 139 -12.95 -7.47 -24.18
N CYS A 140 -13.30 -8.26 -23.17
CA CYS A 140 -12.35 -8.93 -22.30
C CYS A 140 -12.69 -10.41 -22.21
N ASN A 141 -11.71 -11.26 -22.49
CA ASN A 141 -11.84 -12.70 -22.39
C ASN A 141 -10.60 -13.26 -21.68
N LYS A 142 -10.64 -14.51 -21.26
CA LYS A 142 -9.47 -15.18 -20.68
C LYS A 142 -8.90 -16.15 -21.69
N TYR A 143 -7.74 -15.84 -22.27
CA TYR A 143 -7.00 -16.68 -23.21
C TYR A 143 -5.52 -16.81 -22.83
N SER A 144 -4.75 -15.73 -22.95
CA SER A 144 -3.28 -15.69 -22.75
C SER A 144 -2.86 -15.28 -21.33
N TYR A 145 -3.76 -14.69 -20.57
CA TYR A 145 -3.54 -14.29 -19.18
C TYR A 145 -4.02 -15.39 -18.22
N GLU A 146 -3.44 -15.47 -17.01
CA GLU A 146 -3.79 -16.49 -16.00
C GLU A 146 -5.23 -16.34 -15.50
N ASP A 147 -5.64 -15.09 -15.25
CA ASP A 147 -6.98 -14.64 -14.88
C ASP A 147 -7.54 -13.66 -15.93
N SER A 148 -8.87 -13.45 -15.96
CA SER A 148 -9.47 -12.37 -16.76
C SER A 148 -8.92 -11.01 -16.35
N ILE A 149 -8.66 -10.13 -17.33
CA ILE A 149 -8.11 -8.79 -17.08
C ILE A 149 -9.16 -7.86 -16.45
N LEU A 150 -10.43 -8.03 -16.83
CA LEU A 150 -11.59 -7.33 -16.29
C LEU A 150 -12.64 -8.34 -15.84
N ASP A 151 -13.51 -7.93 -14.92
CA ASP A 151 -14.63 -8.73 -14.44
C ASP A 151 -15.86 -8.70 -15.39
N THR A 152 -15.72 -8.08 -16.56
CA THR A 152 -16.78 -7.95 -17.56
C THR A 152 -16.28 -8.35 -18.93
N ASN A 153 -17.10 -9.06 -19.70
CA ASN A 153 -16.71 -9.55 -21.02
C ASN A 153 -16.83 -8.49 -22.11
N ASN A 154 -17.73 -7.52 -21.94
CA ASN A 154 -17.93 -6.41 -22.88
C ASN A 154 -18.12 -5.12 -22.08
N PHE A 155 -17.59 -4.02 -22.59
CA PHE A 155 -17.72 -2.71 -21.95
C PHE A 155 -17.70 -1.59 -23.00
N ARG A 156 -18.22 -0.42 -22.61
CA ARG A 156 -18.05 0.81 -23.39
C ARG A 156 -16.88 1.58 -22.83
N ILE A 157 -16.10 2.16 -23.73
CA ILE A 157 -14.96 3.00 -23.39
C ILE A 157 -15.47 4.43 -23.33
N GLU A 158 -15.43 5.02 -22.14
CA GLU A 158 -15.79 6.44 -21.93
C GLU A 158 -14.55 7.34 -22.00
N GLU A 159 -13.42 6.87 -21.46
CA GLU A 159 -12.16 7.60 -21.39
C GLU A 159 -10.97 6.63 -21.47
N ILE A 160 -9.89 7.06 -22.13
CA ILE A 160 -8.59 6.37 -22.16
C ILE A 160 -7.52 7.38 -21.78
N GLU A 161 -6.69 7.05 -20.79
CA GLU A 161 -5.52 7.83 -20.42
C GLU A 161 -4.24 7.09 -20.84
N VAL A 162 -3.37 7.75 -21.61
CA VAL A 162 -2.10 7.17 -22.10
C VAL A 162 -0.94 7.93 -21.48
N PHE A 163 -0.06 7.20 -20.80
CA PHE A 163 1.13 7.77 -20.18
C PHE A 163 2.40 7.33 -20.88
N LYS A 164 3.26 8.29 -21.20
CA LYS A 164 4.64 8.02 -21.62
C LYS A 164 5.57 8.23 -20.43
N ILE A 165 6.28 7.17 -20.05
CA ILE A 165 7.36 7.29 -19.07
C ILE A 165 8.62 7.73 -19.82
N VAL A 166 9.16 8.89 -19.46
CA VAL A 166 10.39 9.44 -20.03
C VAL A 166 11.48 9.39 -18.95
N GLU A 167 12.57 8.71 -19.24
CA GLU A 167 13.77 8.75 -18.39
C GLU A 167 14.43 10.13 -18.51
N LYS A 168 14.90 10.67 -17.38
CA LYS A 168 15.62 11.94 -17.32
C LYS A 168 17.11 11.67 -17.21
#